data_AF-A0A895XYA7-F1
#
_entry.id   AF-A0A895XYA7-F1
#
_cell.length_a   1.000
_cell.length_b   1.000
_cell.length_c   1.000
_cell.angle_alpha   90.00
_cell.angle_beta   90.00
_cell.angle_gamma   90.00
#
_symmetry.space_group_name_H-M   'P 1'
#
loop_
_entity.id
_entity.type
_entity.pdbx_description
1 polymer ?
#
loop_
_entity_poly.entity_id
_entity_poly.type
_entity_poly.pdbx_seq_one_letter_code
_entity_poly.pdbx_strand_id
1 'polypeptide(L)' 'MSDQDLTVQDFGDKHRWRKSRRSNDQGGACVFVAVTNNHVGVRDSKQGNDGHPLWISSGDFDALKKNLALA' A
#
# COMPACT_ATOMS: atom_id res chain seq x y z
N MET A 1 20.58 10.19 5.42
CA MET A 1 19.28 9.47 5.37
C MET A 1 19.38 8.50 4.22
N SER A 2 19.53 7.21 4.52
CA SER A 2 19.95 6.15 3.59
C SER A 2 18.87 5.87 2.54
N ASP A 3 19.29 5.83 1.28
CA ASP A 3 18.56 5.31 0.10
C ASP A 3 18.29 3.80 0.25
N GLN A 4 17.34 3.45 1.12
CA GLN A 4 16.84 2.07 1.26
C GLN A 4 15.79 1.84 0.18
N ASP A 5 16.19 1.19 -0.90
CA ASP A 5 15.35 0.41 -1.83
C ASP A 5 13.87 0.82 -1.89
N LEU A 6 13.55 1.83 -2.70
CA LEU A 6 12.26 2.53 -2.80
C LEU A 6 11.04 1.64 -3.14
N THR A 7 11.19 0.31 -3.18
CA THR A 7 10.12 -0.62 -3.55
C THR A 7 9.45 -1.31 -2.36
N VAL A 8 10.10 -1.41 -1.19
CA VAL A 8 9.54 -2.06 0.01
C VAL A 8 9.86 -1.24 1.26
N GLN A 9 8.85 -0.85 2.03
CA GLN A 9 9.01 -0.06 3.26
C GLN A 9 8.51 -0.86 4.48
N ASP A 10 9.20 -0.72 5.62
CA ASP A 10 8.75 -1.24 6.91
C ASP A 10 7.97 -0.15 7.67
N PHE A 11 6.77 -0.48 8.14
CA PHE A 11 5.92 0.41 8.95
C PHE A 11 5.81 -0.08 10.41
N GLY A 12 6.60 -1.08 10.82
CA GLY A 12 6.57 -1.65 12.17
C GLY A 12 5.42 -2.63 12.44
N ASP A 13 4.62 -2.95 11.42
CA ASP A 13 3.42 -3.81 11.53
C ASP A 13 3.62 -5.24 10.98
N LYS A 14 4.88 -5.64 10.71
CA LYS A 14 5.30 -6.97 10.21
C LYS A 14 4.75 -7.35 8.84
N HIS A 15 4.06 -6.45 8.14
CA HIS A 15 3.61 -6.70 6.77
C HIS A 15 4.65 -6.24 5.75
N ARG A 16 4.74 -6.96 4.63
CA ARG A 16 5.64 -6.58 3.53
C ARG A 16 4.96 -5.58 2.61
N TRP A 17 5.15 -4.29 2.88
CA TRP A 17 4.55 -3.21 2.11
C TRP A 17 5.37 -2.86 0.88
N ARG A 18 4.73 -2.84 -0.28
CA ARG A 18 5.36 -2.48 -1.56
C ARG A 18 4.88 -1.14 -2.05
N LYS A 19 5.79 -0.25 -2.46
CA LYS A 19 5.43 1.03 -3.06
C LYS A 19 4.70 0.80 -4.39
N SER A 20 3.61 1.53 -4.61
CA SER A 20 2.95 1.55 -5.92
C SER A 20 3.87 2.17 -6.97
N ARG A 21 3.98 1.53 -8.14
CA ARG A 21 4.71 2.09 -9.30
C ARG A 21 4.10 3.40 -9.83
N ARG A 22 2.87 3.72 -9.42
CA ARG A 22 2.19 4.98 -9.76
C ARG A 22 2.49 6.11 -8.77
N SER A 23 3.19 5.84 -7.67
CA SER A 23 3.69 6.86 -6.75
C SER A 23 5.06 7.35 -7.19
N ASN A 24 5.26 8.66 -7.20
CA ASN A 24 6.55 9.30 -7.49
C ASN A 24 7.23 9.79 -6.19
N ASP A 25 8.46 10.30 -6.32
CA ASP A 25 9.28 10.73 -5.18
C ASP A 25 9.06 12.20 -4.80
N GLN A 26 7.96 12.83 -5.25
CA GLN A 26 7.67 14.22 -4.88
C GLN A 26 7.09 14.29 -3.45
N GLY A 27 7.96 14.28 -2.46
CA GLY A 27 7.65 14.70 -1.09
C GLY A 27 7.02 13.64 -0.18
N GLY A 28 7.38 12.37 -0.32
CA GLY A 28 7.00 11.34 0.66
C GLY A 28 5.49 11.03 0.71
N ALA A 29 4.78 11.25 -0.40
CA ALA A 29 3.36 11.00 -0.59
C ALA A 29 3.12 9.69 -1.36
N CYS A 30 3.63 8.58 -0.84
CA CYS A 30 3.65 7.31 -1.52
C CYS A 30 2.52 6.40 -1.02
N VAL A 31 1.83 5.77 -1.97
CA VAL A 31 0.89 4.69 -1.66
C VAL A 31 1.65 3.38 -1.61
N PHE A 32 1.45 2.63 -0.54
CA PHE A 32 1.98 1.29 -0.34
C PHE A 32 0.85 0.27 -0.32
N VAL A 33 1.14 -0.91 -0.84
CA VAL A 33 0.22 -2.04 -0.89
C VAL A 33 0.86 -3.26 -0.25
N ALA A 34 0.15 -3.92 0.65
CA ALA A 34 0.50 -5.22 1.19
C ALA A 34 -0.55 -6.25 0.78
N VAL A 35 -0.12 -7.48 0.53
CA VAL A 35 -1.01 -8.60 0.26
C VAL A 35 -0.77 -9.66 1.31
N THR A 36 -1.86 -10.11 1.93
CA THR A 36 -1.88 -11.25 2.87
C THR A 36 -2.72 -12.37 2.26
N ASN A 37 -2.95 -13.46 3.01
CA ASN A 37 -3.74 -14.58 2.50
C ASN A 37 -5.16 -14.16 2.09
N ASN A 38 -5.81 -13.28 2.88
CA ASN A 38 -7.24 -12.97 2.70
C ASN A 38 -7.53 -11.46 2.58
N HIS A 39 -6.52 -10.60 2.63
CA HIS A 39 -6.70 -9.15 2.55
C HIS A 39 -5.63 -8.46 1.69
N VAL A 40 -6.03 -7.35 1.10
CA VAL A 40 -5.16 -6.34 0.50
C VAL A 40 -5.17 -5.10 1.39
N GLY A 41 -4.00 -4.66 1.80
CA GLY A 41 -3.79 -3.44 2.58
C GLY A 41 -3.38 -2.30 1.67
N VAL A 42 -3.91 -1.10 1.91
CA VAL A 42 -3.50 0.15 1.26
C VAL A 42 -3.14 1.17 2.34
N ARG A 43 -1.95 1.77 2.24
CA ARG A 43 -1.44 2.78 3.18
C ARG A 43 -0.87 3.98 2.43
N ASP A 44 -1.01 5.17 3.01
CA ASP A 44 -0.29 6.38 2.59
C ASP A 44 0.88 6.64 3.54
N SER A 45 2.09 6.86 3.00
CA SER A 45 3.30 6.99 3.81
C SER A 45 3.30 8.20 4.74
N LYS A 46 2.47 9.23 4.50
CA LYS A 46 2.39 10.41 5.38
C LYS A 46 1.77 10.10 6.73
N GLN A 47 1.04 8.99 6.83
CA GLN A 47 0.44 8.55 8.09
C GLN A 47 1.49 7.90 9.03
N GLY A 48 2.76 7.82 8.63
CA GLY A 48 3.83 7.26 9.45
C GLY A 48 3.58 5.80 9.82
N ASN A 49 4.14 5.34 10.94
CA ASN A 49 3.93 3.99 11.45
C ASN A 49 2.60 3.85 12.22
N ASP A 50 2.16 4.94 12.85
CA ASP A 50 0.96 4.94 13.70
C ASP A 50 -0.35 5.04 12.91
N GLY A 51 -0.27 5.40 11.62
CA GLY A 51 -1.41 5.39 10.71
C GLY A 51 -2.06 4.02 10.60
N HIS A 52 -3.38 3.96 10.50
CA HIS A 52 -4.07 2.71 10.23
C HIS A 52 -4.18 2.46 8.72
N PRO A 53 -3.67 1.33 8.19
CA PRO A 53 -3.89 0.96 6.80
C PRO A 53 -5.36 0.60 6.56
N LEU A 54 -5.84 0.86 5.35
CA LEU A 54 -7.12 0.33 4.89
C LEU A 54 -6.93 -1.14 4.48
N TRP A 55 -7.55 -2.06 5.22
CA TRP A 55 -7.61 -3.47 4.87
C TRP A 55 -8.92 -3.79 4.16
N ILE A 56 -8.81 -4.41 2.99
CA ILE A 56 -9.94 -4.82 2.15
C ILE A 56 -9.84 -6.33 1.98
N SER A 57 -10.95 -7.06 2.09
CA SER A 57 -10.93 -8.50 1.80
C SER A 57 -10.50 -8.74 0.34
N SER A 58 -9.82 -9.86 0.06
CA SER A 58 -9.39 -10.15 -1.32
C SER A 58 -10.58 -10.20 -2.30
N GLY A 59 -11.74 -10.69 -1.86
CA GLY A 59 -12.97 -10.74 -2.66
C GLY A 59 -13.52 -9.35 -2.99
N ASP A 60 -13.56 -8.45 -2.01
CA ASP A 60 -14.02 -7.07 -2.23
C ASP A 60 -13.03 -6.28 -3.09
N PHE A 61 -11.72 -6.51 -2.92
CA PHE A 61 -10.71 -5.90 -3.77
C PHE A 61 -10.82 -6.37 -5.23
N ASP A 62 -11.15 -7.64 -5.46
CA ASP A 62 -11.45 -8.16 -6.80
C ASP A 62 -12.71 -7.53 -7.39
N ALA A 63 -13.76 -7.35 -6.60
CA ALA A 63 -14.97 -6.65 -7.02
C ALA A 63 -14.68 -5.18 -7.38
N LEU A 64 -13.90 -4.48 -6.56
CA LEU A 64 -13.46 -3.11 -6.82
C LEU A 64 -12.71 -3.01 -8.16
N LYS A 65 -11.74 -3.90 -8.41
CA LYS A 65 -11.00 -3.91 -9.68
C LYS A 65 -11.90 -4.12 -10.88
N LYS A 66 -12.90 -4.99 -10.80
CA LYS A 66 -13.86 -5.23 -11.88
C LYS A 66 -14.66 -3.97 -12.21
N ASN A 67 -15.14 -3.26 -11.18
CA ASN A 67 -15.89 -2.02 -11.37
C ASN A 67 -15.02 -0.89 -11.94
N LEU A 68 -13.74 -0.81 -11.56
CA LEU A 68 -12.80 0.17 -12.10
C LEU A 68 -12.35 -0.14 -13.52
N ALA A 69 -12.36 -1.41 -13.94
CA ALA A 69 -12.01 -1.81 -15.32
C ALA A 69 -13.15 -1.58 -16.33
N LEU A 70 -14.33 -1.20 -15.85
CA LEU A 70 -15.50 -0.85 -16.66
C LEU A 70 -15.73 0.66 -16.75
N ALA A 71 -14.82 1.47 -16.18
CA ALA A 71 -14.87 2.93 -16.16
C ALA A 71 -13.81 3.56 -17.08
#